data_AF-A0A935Q8T2-F1
#
_entry.id   AF-A0A935Q8T2-F1
#
_cell.length_a   1.000
_cell.length_b   1.000
_cell.length_c   1.000
_cell.angle_alpha   90.00
_cell.angle_beta   90.00
_cell.angle_gamma   90.00
#
_symmetry.space_group_name_H-M   'P 1'
#
loop_
_entity.id
_entity.type
_entity.pdbx_description
1 polymer ?
#
loop_
_entity_poly.entity_id
_entity_poly.type
_entity_poly.pdbx_seq_one_letter_code
_entity_poly.pdbx_strand_id
1 'polypeptide(L)'
;MKKIFYITSFSFLLLFLSSCLTTLYPIFHANDAIYNERLLGYWKCVDKGKNISYMEFRKIPDDYKQELSPDIRKISDKGYLVSRINSKEEITSQHLVFLAKIGEFYYLDYYPAEMPSQKIINKNYRNHFVKVHSNYRCDIKDNNHFEMKLFDKSFLDKLVSKNQINIRHEVIDGKNIFTASTDDLQKFIKQYGDNREAFGDDITYCNRIMHY
;
A
#
# COMPACT_ATOMS: atom_id res chain seq x y z
N MET A 1 -31.01 21.56 -46.55
CA MET A 1 -29.86 21.83 -45.67
C MET A 1 -30.23 21.48 -44.23
N LYS A 2 -29.73 20.36 -43.70
CA LYS A 2 -29.74 20.07 -42.25
C LYS A 2 -28.36 19.50 -41.92
N LYS A 3 -27.53 20.29 -41.25
CA LYS A 3 -26.22 19.86 -40.78
C LYS A 3 -26.44 19.11 -39.47
N ILE A 4 -26.24 17.80 -39.48
CA ILE A 4 -26.22 16.99 -38.26
C ILE A 4 -24.82 17.15 -37.68
N PHE A 5 -24.72 17.84 -36.54
CA PHE A 5 -23.49 17.89 -35.75
C PHE A 5 -23.40 16.60 -34.93
N TYR A 6 -22.45 15.75 -35.28
CA TYR A 6 -22.05 14.64 -34.41
C TYR A 6 -21.20 15.22 -33.28
N ILE A 7 -21.78 15.36 -32.10
CA ILE A 7 -21.01 15.54 -30.86
C ILE A 7 -20.48 14.16 -30.51
N THR A 8 -19.27 13.84 -30.96
CA THR A 8 -18.51 12.72 -30.43
C THR A 8 -18.16 13.05 -28.98
N SER A 9 -18.99 12.58 -28.06
CA SER A 9 -18.68 12.55 -26.64
C SER A 9 -17.46 11.63 -26.46
N PHE A 10 -16.27 12.23 -26.48
CA PHE A 10 -15.03 11.57 -26.11
C PHE A 10 -15.09 11.37 -24.61
N SER A 11 -15.78 10.30 -24.19
CA SER A 11 -15.73 9.80 -22.82
C SER A 11 -14.30 9.33 -22.61
N PHE A 12 -13.46 10.25 -22.12
CA PHE A 12 -12.13 9.96 -21.62
C PHE A 12 -12.35 9.02 -20.44
N LEU A 13 -12.30 7.71 -20.71
CA LEU A 13 -12.28 6.68 -19.70
C LEU A 13 -10.98 6.92 -18.92
N LEU A 14 -11.05 7.77 -17.90
CA LEU A 14 -10.01 7.98 -16.92
C LEU A 14 -9.78 6.61 -16.27
N LEU A 15 -8.78 5.90 -16.81
CA LEU A 15 -8.23 4.72 -16.16
C LEU A 15 -7.78 5.21 -14.79
N PHE A 16 -8.54 4.86 -13.76
CA PHE A 16 -8.18 5.03 -12.37
C PHE A 16 -6.97 4.12 -12.10
N LEU A 17 -5.80 4.60 -12.53
CA LEU A 17 -4.52 3.98 -12.24
C LEU A 17 -4.30 4.16 -10.75
N SER A 18 -4.40 3.04 -10.03
CA SER A 18 -4.24 2.88 -8.60
C SER A 18 -3.13 3.77 -8.02
N SER A 19 -3.53 4.68 -7.11
CA SER A 19 -2.66 5.59 -6.37
C SER A 19 -1.93 4.85 -5.26
N CYS A 20 -0.71 4.40 -5.51
CA CYS A 20 0.18 3.93 -4.45
C CYS A 20 1.58 4.47 -4.72
N LEU A 21 2.21 5.08 -3.71
CA LEU A 21 3.67 5.20 -3.71
C LEU A 21 4.19 3.75 -3.70
N THR A 22 4.60 3.28 -4.87
CA THR A 22 5.01 1.89 -5.09
C THR A 22 6.52 1.86 -5.08
N THR A 23 7.11 1.13 -4.14
CA THR A 23 8.55 1.17 -3.88
C THR A 23 9.17 -0.21 -4.06
N LEU A 24 10.38 -0.25 -4.60
CA LEU A 24 11.12 -1.51 -4.73
C LEU A 24 11.71 -1.97 -3.38
N TYR A 25 12.08 -1.01 -2.54
CA TYR A 25 12.65 -1.23 -1.22
C TYR A 25 11.64 -0.79 -0.14
N PRO A 26 11.68 -1.37 1.07
CA PRO A 26 10.83 -0.92 2.17
C PRO A 26 11.10 0.55 2.48
N ILE A 27 10.06 1.27 2.92
CA ILE A 27 10.18 2.68 3.33
C ILE A 27 10.80 2.86 4.72
N PHE A 28 11.20 1.76 5.37
CA PHE A 28 11.63 1.74 6.76
C PHE A 28 12.85 0.83 6.97
N HIS A 29 13.68 1.18 7.95
CA HIS A 29 14.69 0.29 8.51
C HIS A 29 14.13 -0.46 9.71
N ALA A 30 14.79 -1.54 10.13
CA ALA A 30 14.33 -2.39 11.23
C ALA A 30 14.07 -1.61 12.55
N ASN A 31 14.80 -0.52 12.74
CA ASN A 31 14.77 0.37 13.90
C ASN A 31 13.50 1.23 13.93
N ASP A 32 12.94 1.53 12.76
CA ASP A 32 11.74 2.37 12.60
C ASP A 32 10.46 1.56 12.80
N ALA A 33 10.55 0.23 12.63
CA ALA A 33 9.42 -0.67 12.80
C ALA A 33 8.98 -0.72 14.26
N ILE A 34 7.67 -0.59 14.46
CA ILE A 34 7.01 -0.65 15.76
C ILE A 34 5.89 -1.69 15.72
N TYR A 35 5.68 -2.33 16.86
CA TYR A 35 4.53 -3.22 17.05
C TYR A 35 3.42 -2.47 17.76
N ASN A 36 2.20 -2.61 17.26
CA ASN A 36 0.99 -2.11 17.88
C ASN A 36 -0.10 -3.20 17.88
N GLU A 37 -0.37 -3.78 19.04
CA GLU A 37 -1.38 -4.83 19.20
C GLU A 37 -2.79 -4.37 18.80
N ARG A 38 -3.06 -3.06 18.84
CA ARG A 38 -4.35 -2.48 18.43
C ARG A 38 -4.64 -2.65 16.95
N LEU A 39 -3.70 -3.08 16.12
CA LEU A 39 -3.96 -3.42 14.73
C LEU A 39 -4.51 -4.84 14.55
N LEU A 40 -4.24 -5.76 15.48
CA LEU A 40 -4.70 -7.15 15.36
C LEU A 40 -6.23 -7.25 15.29
N GLY A 41 -6.76 -8.21 14.55
CA GLY A 41 -8.18 -8.52 14.46
C GLY A 41 -8.82 -8.21 13.10
N TYR A 42 -10.15 -8.20 13.06
CA TYR A 42 -10.94 -7.99 11.85
C TYR A 42 -11.36 -6.53 11.69
N TRP A 43 -11.31 -6.05 10.46
CA TRP A 43 -11.59 -4.67 10.12
C TRP A 43 -12.48 -4.58 8.88
N LYS A 44 -13.52 -3.75 8.98
CA LYS A 44 -14.29 -3.27 7.84
C LYS A 44 -13.72 -1.92 7.40
N CYS A 45 -13.20 -1.88 6.19
CA CYS A 45 -12.58 -0.69 5.61
C CYS A 45 -13.42 -0.14 4.47
N VAL A 46 -13.68 1.17 4.50
CA VAL A 46 -14.47 1.88 3.50
C VAL A 46 -13.60 2.96 2.88
N ASP A 47 -13.40 2.88 1.56
CA ASP A 47 -12.68 3.91 0.80
C ASP A 47 -13.62 5.07 0.40
N LYS A 48 -13.06 6.12 -0.20
CA LYS A 48 -13.83 7.28 -0.69
C LYS A 48 -14.89 6.92 -1.74
N GLY A 49 -14.65 5.88 -2.54
CA GLY A 49 -15.61 5.32 -3.49
C GLY A 49 -16.76 4.56 -2.83
N LYS A 50 -16.77 4.48 -1.49
CA LYS A 50 -17.68 3.66 -0.68
C LYS A 50 -17.53 2.16 -0.97
N ASN A 51 -16.40 1.73 -1.54
CA ASN A 51 -16.11 0.33 -1.67
C ASN A 51 -15.78 -0.21 -0.27
N ILE A 52 -16.45 -1.31 0.07
CA ILE A 52 -16.24 -2.00 1.34
C ILE A 52 -15.24 -3.11 1.08
N SER A 53 -14.19 -3.15 1.89
CA SER A 53 -13.26 -4.28 1.95
C SER A 53 -13.10 -4.73 3.39
N TYR A 54 -12.85 -6.03 3.56
CA TYR A 54 -12.60 -6.61 4.87
C TYR A 54 -11.16 -7.07 4.94
N MET A 55 -10.54 -6.89 6.11
CA MET A 55 -9.18 -7.34 6.35
C MET A 55 -9.01 -7.89 7.75
N GLU A 56 -8.10 -8.84 7.87
CA GLU A 56 -7.71 -9.45 9.14
C GLU A 56 -6.21 -9.25 9.33
N PHE A 57 -5.82 -8.64 10.45
CA PHE A 57 -4.43 -8.55 10.88
C PHE A 57 -4.14 -9.65 11.89
N ARG A 58 -3.16 -10.50 11.58
CA ARG A 58 -2.62 -11.53 12.48
C ARG A 58 -1.12 -11.35 12.66
N LYS A 59 -0.55 -11.96 13.70
CA LYS A 59 0.90 -12.10 13.81
C LYS A 59 1.41 -12.93 12.62
N ILE A 60 2.61 -12.61 12.13
CA ILE A 60 3.24 -13.37 11.03
C ILE A 60 3.50 -14.82 11.48
N PRO A 61 2.88 -15.82 10.83
CA PRO A 61 3.16 -17.23 11.12
C PRO A 61 4.56 -17.63 10.65
N ASP A 62 5.14 -18.68 11.24
CA ASP A 62 6.55 -19.05 11.01
C ASP A 62 6.88 -19.38 9.55
N ASP A 63 5.95 -20.01 8.83
CA ASP A 63 6.10 -20.37 7.42
C ASP A 63 6.13 -19.15 6.48
N TYR A 64 5.58 -18.00 6.90
CA TYR A 64 5.68 -16.75 6.14
C TYR A 64 6.98 -15.98 6.42
N LYS A 65 7.66 -16.25 7.54
CA LYS A 65 8.93 -15.56 7.88
C LYS A 65 10.03 -15.83 6.86
N GLN A 66 9.95 -16.95 6.14
CA GLN A 66 10.91 -17.29 5.10
C GLN A 66 10.81 -16.41 3.85
N GLU A 67 9.68 -15.74 3.63
CA GLU A 67 9.50 -14.76 2.54
C GLU A 67 10.14 -13.39 2.84
N LEU A 68 10.50 -13.14 4.11
CA LEU A 68 11.18 -11.91 4.51
C LEU A 68 12.67 -11.99 4.20
N SER A 69 13.23 -10.82 3.82
CA SER A 69 14.68 -10.62 3.75
C SER A 69 15.34 -10.89 5.11
N PRO A 70 16.63 -11.25 5.15
CA PRO A 70 17.31 -11.58 6.40
C PRO A 70 17.20 -10.50 7.49
N ASP A 71 17.25 -9.23 7.11
CA ASP A 71 17.18 -8.13 8.08
C ASP A 71 15.76 -7.89 8.60
N ILE A 72 14.75 -7.97 7.74
CA ILE A 72 13.36 -7.83 8.16
C ILE A 72 12.89 -9.07 8.96
N ARG A 73 13.43 -10.25 8.68
CA ARG A 73 13.12 -11.47 9.44
C ARG A 73 13.47 -11.33 10.92
N LYS A 74 14.55 -10.61 11.25
CA LYS A 74 14.99 -10.35 12.65
C LYS A 74 13.95 -9.59 13.46
N ILE A 75 13.06 -8.84 12.81
CA ILE A 75 11.99 -8.05 13.44
C ILE A 75 10.59 -8.58 13.09
N SER A 76 10.48 -9.85 12.67
CA SER A 76 9.21 -10.44 12.24
C SER A 76 8.14 -10.48 13.34
N ASP A 77 8.52 -10.38 14.60
CA ASP A 77 7.64 -10.22 15.76
C ASP A 77 6.87 -8.88 15.77
N LYS A 78 7.41 -7.86 15.08
CA LYS A 78 6.76 -6.55 14.90
C LYS A 78 5.83 -6.49 13.69
N GLY A 79 5.85 -7.51 12.83
CA GLY A 79 5.09 -7.53 11.59
C GLY A 79 3.73 -8.21 11.72
N TYR A 80 2.90 -8.02 10.70
CA TYR A 80 1.57 -8.59 10.59
C TYR A 80 1.43 -9.35 9.27
N LEU A 81 0.68 -10.45 9.31
CA LEU A 81 0.08 -11.01 8.11
C LEU A 81 -1.31 -10.40 7.96
N VAL A 82 -1.53 -9.70 6.85
CA VAL A 82 -2.81 -9.04 6.55
C VAL A 82 -3.51 -9.77 5.41
N SER A 83 -4.63 -10.42 5.72
CA SER A 83 -5.50 -11.07 4.73
C SER A 83 -6.60 -10.10 4.29
N ARG A 84 -6.84 -9.95 2.98
CA ARG A 84 -8.07 -9.31 2.47
C ARG A 84 -9.14 -10.37 2.22
N ILE A 85 -10.36 -10.10 2.67
CA ILE A 85 -11.48 -11.05 2.65
C ILE A 85 -12.61 -10.47 1.79
N ASN A 86 -13.16 -11.29 0.90
CA ASN A 86 -14.28 -10.90 0.03
C ASN A 86 -15.64 -11.18 0.69
N SER A 87 -16.73 -10.85 -0.02
CA SER A 87 -18.10 -11.06 0.44
C SER A 87 -18.44 -12.51 0.81
N LYS A 88 -17.67 -13.49 0.34
CA LYS A 88 -17.86 -14.94 0.53
C LYS A 88 -16.94 -15.54 1.59
N GLU A 89 -16.27 -14.71 2.40
CA GLU A 89 -15.32 -15.15 3.43
C GLU A 89 -14.03 -15.77 2.87
N GLU A 90 -13.77 -15.58 1.57
CA GLU A 90 -12.57 -16.09 0.94
C GLU A 90 -11.43 -15.07 1.06
N ILE A 91 -10.25 -15.56 1.45
CA ILE A 91 -9.03 -14.76 1.37
C ILE A 91 -8.71 -14.53 -0.11
N THR A 92 -8.59 -13.26 -0.49
CA THR A 92 -8.31 -12.84 -1.87
C THR A 92 -6.87 -12.42 -2.08
N SER A 93 -6.21 -11.97 -1.02
CA SER A 93 -4.78 -11.61 -1.03
C SER A 93 -4.23 -11.60 0.39
N GLN A 94 -2.91 -11.76 0.50
CA GLN A 94 -2.19 -11.66 1.75
C GLN A 94 -0.96 -10.79 1.60
N HIS A 95 -0.62 -10.07 2.66
CA HIS A 95 0.54 -9.18 2.69
C HIS A 95 1.26 -9.31 4.03
N LEU A 96 2.59 -9.25 3.98
CA LEU A 96 3.44 -9.00 5.14
C LEU A 96 3.48 -7.49 5.33
N VAL A 97 3.00 -7.03 6.48
CA VAL A 97 2.83 -5.61 6.75
C VAL A 97 3.62 -5.21 7.97
N PHE A 98 4.33 -4.09 7.89
CA PHE A 98 5.06 -3.51 9.01
C PHE A 98 4.57 -2.09 9.26
N LEU A 99 4.32 -1.76 10.53
CA LEU A 99 4.04 -0.41 10.96
C LEU A 99 5.39 0.26 11.29
N ALA A 100 5.70 1.37 10.63
CA ALA A 100 6.91 2.14 10.86
C ALA A 100 6.59 3.55 11.33
N LYS A 101 7.37 4.09 12.26
CA LYS A 101 7.33 5.51 12.62
C LYS A 101 8.40 6.25 11.82
N ILE A 102 7.98 7.16 10.95
CA ILE A 102 8.89 7.94 10.09
C ILE A 102 8.59 9.42 10.31
N GLY A 103 9.49 10.10 11.01
CA GLY A 103 9.23 11.45 11.52
C GLY A 103 8.10 11.41 12.55
N GLU A 104 7.10 12.28 12.38
CA GLU A 104 5.96 12.40 13.30
C GLU A 104 4.80 11.43 12.97
N PHE A 105 4.84 10.76 11.82
CA PHE A 105 3.73 9.96 11.32
C PHE A 105 4.04 8.46 11.32
N TYR A 106 2.98 7.65 11.29
CA TYR A 106 3.07 6.22 11.11
C TYR A 106 2.73 5.82 9.69
N TYR A 107 3.39 4.78 9.20
CA TYR A 107 3.17 4.23 7.88
C TYR A 107 3.06 2.71 7.95
N LEU A 108 2.09 2.16 7.24
CA LEU A 108 2.01 0.73 6.96
C LEU A 108 2.70 0.46 5.64
N ASP A 109 3.77 -0.34 5.67
CA ASP A 109 4.47 -0.85 4.50
C ASP A 109 3.95 -2.26 4.21
N TYR A 110 3.24 -2.43 3.08
CA TYR A 110 2.69 -3.71 2.63
C TYR A 110 3.61 -4.36 1.61
N TYR A 111 3.98 -5.61 1.85
CA TYR A 111 4.74 -6.46 0.94
C TYR A 111 3.92 -7.72 0.58
N PRO A 112 3.73 -8.09 -0.70
CA PRO A 112 2.93 -9.24 -1.08
C PRO A 112 3.43 -10.57 -0.47
N ALA A 113 2.52 -11.29 0.19
CA ALA A 113 2.78 -12.64 0.70
C ALA A 113 2.25 -13.69 -0.29
N GLU A 114 2.95 -14.80 -0.50
CA GLU A 114 2.46 -15.86 -1.38
C GLU A 114 1.30 -16.63 -0.74
N MET A 115 0.19 -16.72 -1.45
CA MET A 115 -0.91 -17.61 -1.08
C MET A 115 -0.72 -19.02 -1.66
N PRO A 116 -1.21 -20.08 -1.00
CA PRO A 116 -1.18 -21.44 -1.55
C PRO A 116 -1.76 -21.54 -2.97
N SER A 117 -2.86 -20.83 -3.25
CA SER A 117 -3.48 -20.77 -4.58
C SER A 117 -2.57 -20.17 -5.66
N GLN A 118 -1.66 -19.27 -5.28
CA GLN A 118 -0.70 -18.65 -6.20
C GLN A 118 0.53 -19.54 -6.45
N LYS A 119 0.84 -20.46 -5.54
CA LYS A 119 1.95 -21.42 -5.70
C LYS A 119 1.69 -22.44 -6.82
N ILE A 120 0.43 -22.57 -7.27
CA ILE A 120 0.01 -23.37 -8.43
C ILE A 120 0.57 -22.79 -9.74
N ILE A 121 0.82 -21.48 -9.79
CA ILE A 121 1.45 -20.85 -10.94
C ILE A 121 2.87 -21.42 -11.12
N ASN A 122 3.19 -21.81 -12.36
CA ASN A 122 4.47 -22.37 -12.72
C ASN A 122 5.63 -21.51 -12.18
N LYS A 123 6.60 -22.15 -11.50
CA LYS A 123 7.72 -21.47 -10.85
C LYS A 123 8.53 -20.60 -11.82
N ASN A 124 8.77 -21.06 -13.05
CA ASN A 124 9.52 -20.29 -14.05
C ASN A 124 8.77 -19.01 -14.40
N TYR A 125 7.46 -19.09 -14.62
CA TYR A 125 6.64 -17.90 -14.87
C TYR A 125 6.64 -16.95 -13.65
N ARG A 126 6.55 -17.49 -12.42
CA ARG A 126 6.62 -16.69 -11.20
C ARG A 126 7.93 -15.90 -11.05
N ASN A 127 9.05 -16.44 -11.53
CA ASN A 127 10.35 -15.77 -11.47
C ASN A 127 10.43 -14.50 -12.36
N HIS A 128 9.45 -14.25 -13.23
CA HIS A 128 9.37 -13.02 -14.00
C HIS A 128 8.67 -11.87 -13.26
N PHE A 129 8.10 -12.13 -12.07
CA PHE A 129 7.47 -11.09 -11.26
C PHE A 129 8.41 -10.57 -10.19
N VAL A 130 8.44 -9.25 -10.04
CA VAL A 130 9.12 -8.57 -8.93
C VAL A 130 8.05 -8.09 -7.96
N LYS A 131 8.12 -8.55 -6.71
CA LYS A 131 7.28 -8.03 -5.64
C LYS A 131 7.73 -6.62 -5.28
N VAL A 132 6.77 -5.72 -5.16
CA VAL A 132 6.99 -4.32 -4.77
C VAL A 132 6.20 -4.01 -3.50
N HIS A 133 6.63 -2.98 -2.79
CA HIS A 133 5.97 -2.48 -1.60
C HIS A 133 4.88 -1.47 -1.96
N SER A 134 3.82 -1.45 -1.17
CA SER A 134 2.76 -0.44 -1.21
C SER A 134 2.61 0.14 0.18
N ASN A 135 2.65 1.45 0.31
CA ASN A 135 2.74 2.10 1.61
C ASN A 135 1.61 3.12 1.82
N TYR A 136 1.08 3.11 3.04
CA TYR A 136 -0.05 3.92 3.48
C TYR A 136 0.37 4.70 4.71
N ARG A 137 0.11 6.00 4.76
CA ARG A 137 0.12 6.72 6.04
C ARG A 137 -1.02 6.16 6.89
N CYS A 138 -0.74 5.87 8.15
CA CYS A 138 -1.67 5.28 9.08
C CYS A 138 -1.89 6.21 10.27
N ASP A 139 -3.14 6.63 10.48
CA ASP A 139 -3.53 7.40 11.66
C ASP A 139 -4.38 6.48 12.57
N ILE A 140 -3.75 5.88 13.59
CA ILE A 140 -4.43 5.04 14.58
C ILE A 140 -5.13 5.96 15.60
N LYS A 141 -6.46 6.00 15.59
CA LYS A 141 -7.24 6.92 16.46
C LYS A 141 -7.48 6.33 17.84
N ASP A 142 -7.96 5.09 17.88
CA ASP A 142 -8.27 4.36 19.10
C ASP A 142 -8.17 2.84 18.87
N ASN A 143 -8.72 2.03 19.78
CA ASN A 143 -8.66 0.57 19.70
C ASN A 143 -9.51 -0.02 18.56
N ASN A 144 -10.53 0.71 18.10
CA ASN A 144 -11.55 0.25 17.17
C ASN A 144 -11.50 1.00 15.84
N HIS A 145 -10.61 1.98 15.67
CA HIS A 145 -10.57 2.80 14.48
C HIS A 145 -9.15 3.22 14.07
N PHE A 146 -8.82 3.02 12.80
CA PHE A 146 -7.68 3.65 12.14
C PHE A 146 -8.03 4.12 10.72
N GLU A 147 -7.26 5.08 10.25
CA GLU A 147 -7.36 5.61 8.89
C GLU A 147 -6.10 5.24 8.10
N MET A 148 -6.27 4.94 6.81
CA MET A 148 -5.17 4.81 5.85
C MET A 148 -5.28 5.87 4.77
N LYS A 149 -4.14 6.49 4.43
CA LYS A 149 -4.03 7.49 3.38
C LYS A 149 -2.92 7.10 2.43
N LEU A 150 -3.22 7.17 1.14
CA LEU A 150 -2.27 6.91 0.07
C LEU A 150 -1.59 8.21 -0.33
N PHE A 151 -0.35 8.13 -0.82
CA PHE A 151 0.20 9.27 -1.53
C PHE A 151 -0.63 9.53 -2.79
N ASP A 152 -0.99 10.80 -3.02
CA ASP A 152 -1.76 11.20 -4.18
C ASP A 152 -0.92 11.02 -5.46
N LYS A 153 -1.49 10.33 -6.44
CA LYS A 153 -0.79 10.04 -7.69
C LYS A 153 -0.50 11.32 -8.46
N SER A 154 -1.44 12.27 -8.50
CA SER A 154 -1.29 13.52 -9.25
C SER A 154 -0.19 14.39 -8.64
N PHE A 155 -0.08 14.38 -7.32
CA PHE A 155 0.99 15.00 -6.57
C PHE A 155 2.35 14.38 -6.92
N LEU A 156 2.46 13.05 -6.86
CA LEU A 156 3.69 12.34 -7.24
C LEU A 156 4.08 12.61 -8.70
N ASP A 157 3.13 12.52 -9.64
CA ASP A 157 3.35 12.77 -11.07
C ASP A 157 3.78 14.22 -11.34
N LYS A 158 3.21 15.19 -10.61
CA LYS A 158 3.59 16.60 -10.70
C LYS A 158 5.02 16.81 -10.22
N LEU A 159 5.41 16.16 -9.13
CA LEU A 159 6.77 16.24 -8.61
C LEU A 159 7.79 15.62 -9.56
N VAL A 160 7.47 14.44 -10.12
CA VAL A 160 8.29 13.77 -11.14
C VAL A 160 8.43 14.62 -12.40
N SER A 161 7.31 15.06 -12.99
CA SER A 161 7.30 15.80 -14.27
C SER A 161 7.98 17.16 -14.20
N LYS A 162 7.95 17.81 -13.03
CA LYS A 162 8.63 19.10 -12.81
C LYS A 162 10.09 18.94 -12.38
N ASN A 163 10.62 17.71 -12.33
CA ASN A 163 11.94 17.40 -11.77
C ASN A 163 12.14 18.00 -10.37
N GLN A 164 11.06 18.05 -9.57
CA GLN A 164 11.03 18.64 -8.24
C GLN A 164 11.39 17.63 -7.14
N ILE A 165 11.53 16.35 -7.50
CA ILE A 165 12.01 15.31 -6.62
C ILE A 165 13.24 14.64 -7.21
N ASN A 166 14.35 14.67 -6.47
CA ASN A 166 15.51 13.84 -6.74
C ASN A 166 15.34 12.47 -6.06
N ILE A 167 14.26 11.77 -6.38
CA ILE A 167 14.03 10.41 -5.93
C ILE A 167 14.05 9.49 -7.14
N ARG A 168 14.92 8.49 -7.09
CA ARG A 168 15.08 7.54 -8.19
C ARG A 168 13.77 6.78 -8.40
N HIS A 169 13.30 6.77 -9.64
CA HIS A 169 12.10 6.06 -10.06
C HIS A 169 12.26 5.62 -11.51
N GLU A 170 11.47 4.63 -11.90
CA GLU A 170 11.38 4.14 -13.26
C GLU A 170 9.89 4.10 -13.66
N VAL A 171 9.60 4.41 -14.92
CA VAL A 171 8.25 4.24 -15.48
C VAL A 171 8.19 2.89 -16.16
N ILE A 172 7.49 1.93 -15.56
CA ILE A 172 7.35 0.56 -16.08
C ILE A 172 5.85 0.29 -16.27
N ASP A 173 5.46 -0.09 -17.49
CA ASP A 173 4.06 -0.35 -17.86
C ASP A 173 3.10 0.79 -17.48
N GLY A 174 3.55 2.04 -17.64
CA GLY A 174 2.78 3.25 -17.31
C GLY A 174 2.64 3.53 -15.80
N LYS A 175 3.40 2.84 -14.95
CA LYS A 175 3.41 3.01 -13.49
C LYS A 175 4.76 3.56 -13.03
N ASN A 176 4.72 4.54 -12.13
CA ASN A 176 5.90 5.00 -11.42
C ASN A 176 6.28 3.97 -10.34
N ILE A 177 7.45 3.36 -10.47
CA ILE A 177 8.05 2.50 -9.44
C ILE A 177 9.26 3.22 -8.88
N PHE A 178 9.20 3.54 -7.59
CA PHE A 178 10.27 4.24 -6.89
C PHE A 178 11.36 3.23 -6.50
N THR A 179 12.56 3.46 -7.02
CA THR A 179 13.73 2.58 -6.89
C THR A 179 14.84 3.21 -6.04
N ALA A 180 14.54 4.31 -5.37
CA ALA A 180 15.43 4.96 -4.43
C ALA A 180 15.72 4.10 -3.20
N SER A 181 16.85 4.35 -2.54
CA SER A 181 17.22 3.70 -1.29
C SER A 181 16.18 3.95 -0.19
N THR A 182 16.09 3.09 0.81
CA THR A 182 15.24 3.31 2.00
C THR A 182 15.51 4.67 2.66
N ASP A 183 16.77 5.11 2.72
CA ASP A 183 17.13 6.43 3.27
C ASP A 183 16.52 7.59 2.48
N ASP A 184 16.57 7.52 1.15
CA ASP A 184 16.00 8.55 0.29
C ASP A 184 14.47 8.51 0.26
N LEU A 185 13.88 7.32 0.34
CA LEU A 185 12.44 7.13 0.55
C LEU A 185 12.00 7.79 1.87
N GLN A 186 12.74 7.60 2.96
CA GLN A 186 12.44 8.24 4.23
C GLN A 186 12.58 9.76 4.18
N LYS A 187 13.62 10.30 3.53
CA LYS A 187 13.77 11.76 3.35
C LYS A 187 12.56 12.33 2.62
N PHE A 188 12.14 11.68 1.53
CA PHE A 188 10.95 12.05 0.78
C PHE A 188 9.69 12.03 1.65
N ILE A 189 9.47 10.94 2.39
CA ILE A 189 8.31 10.80 3.28
C ILE A 189 8.33 11.85 4.40
N LYS A 190 9.48 12.14 5.01
CA LYS A 190 9.62 13.18 6.05
C LYS A 190 9.35 14.58 5.47
N GLN A 191 9.81 14.85 4.26
CA GLN A 191 9.62 16.13 3.58
C GLN A 191 8.15 16.41 3.26
N TYR A 192 7.39 15.39 2.85
CA TYR A 192 6.01 15.56 2.37
C TYR A 192 4.94 14.96 3.31
N GLY A 193 5.33 14.33 4.42
CA GLY A 193 4.43 13.60 5.32
C GLY A 193 3.34 14.45 5.98
N ASP A 194 3.63 15.74 6.19
CA ASP A 194 2.68 16.73 6.71
C ASP A 194 2.00 17.57 5.61
N ASN A 195 2.42 17.39 4.34
CA ASN A 195 1.81 18.11 3.24
C ASN A 195 0.45 17.48 2.90
N ARG A 196 -0.64 18.22 3.13
CA ARG A 196 -2.00 17.75 2.82
C ARG A 196 -2.20 17.40 1.34
N GLU A 197 -1.57 18.15 0.42
CA GLU A 197 -1.65 17.85 -1.01
C GLU A 197 -1.00 16.50 -1.36
N ALA A 198 -0.08 16.01 -0.52
CA ALA A 198 0.63 14.77 -0.77
C ALA A 198 -0.23 13.52 -0.54
N PHE A 199 -1.35 13.61 0.17
CA PHE A 199 -2.20 12.46 0.52
C PHE A 199 -3.62 12.52 -0.05
N GLY A 200 -3.98 13.64 -0.69
CA GLY A 200 -5.32 13.88 -1.23
C GLY A 200 -6.43 13.74 -0.17
N ASP A 201 -7.66 13.63 -0.64
CA ASP A 201 -8.84 13.39 0.21
C ASP A 201 -9.24 11.89 0.25
N ASP A 202 -8.39 11.02 -0.30
CA ASP A 202 -8.66 9.59 -0.47
C ASP A 202 -8.28 8.82 0.80
N ILE A 203 -9.11 8.99 1.83
CA ILE A 203 -8.98 8.32 3.12
C ILE A 203 -9.75 7.00 3.10
N THR A 204 -9.10 5.92 3.53
CA THR A 204 -9.76 4.65 3.86
C THR A 204 -10.00 4.57 5.36
N TYR A 205 -11.26 4.46 5.77
CA TYR A 205 -11.65 4.35 7.18
C TYR A 205 -11.83 2.89 7.56
N CYS A 206 -11.07 2.41 8.53
CA CYS A 206 -11.13 1.04 9.00
C CYS A 206 -11.71 1.00 10.41
N ASN A 207 -12.81 0.25 10.57
CA ASN A 207 -13.48 0.04 11.85
C ASN A 207 -13.38 -1.43 12.24
N ARG A 208 -13.02 -1.68 13.50
CA ARG A 208 -12.91 -3.03 14.05
C ARG A 208 -14.29 -3.70 14.05
N ILE A 209 -14.31 -4.97 13.71
CA ILE A 209 -15.48 -5.84 13.80
C ILE A 209 -15.12 -7.11 14.59
N MET A 210 -16.13 -7.74 15.21
CA MET A 210 -15.91 -8.94 16.04
C MET A 210 -15.57 -10.15 15.18
N HIS A 211 -16.33 -10.35 14.09
CA HIS A 211 -16.10 -11.35 13.07
C HIS A 211 -16.56 -10.79 11.72
N TYR A 212 -16.02 -11.36 10.65
CA TYR A 212 -16.48 -11.11 9.30
C TYR A 212 -17.63 -12.07 8.96
#